data_AF-A0A846NIK6-F1
#
_entry.id   AF-A0A846NIK6-F1
#
_cell.length_a   1.000
_cell.length_b   1.000
_cell.length_c   1.000
_cell.angle_alpha   90.00
_cell.angle_beta   90.00
_cell.angle_gamma   90.00
#
_symmetry.space_group_name_H-M   'P 1'
#
loop_
_entity.id
_entity.type
_entity.pdbx_description
1 polymer ?
#
loop_
_entity_poly.entity_id
_entity_poly.type
_entity_poly.pdbx_seq_one_letter_code
_entity_poly.pdbx_strand_id
1 'polypeptide(L)'
;MESDLKRVSCDVISIGDYQPIEAKFKLIQKCLEVVLEYEFPFHGIEKSTLILRDLDLIKKIDKKSWACVSFSIISNKTEVKTGTFELDLRWFEPKASLVETRFEAMRKFAKEGILTGTVLMPCLPYITDSDEILEGIVENTKRVGGKYILFAGLTLNPPFRERYLSVVAEHFPGILSKYEKLYRDADRFGFGPTVGRYFYYLNKKVNTLCEKYGLLNYIPRPIRLGASDQKLRFNKKWARSDKIDINKLSKESLVFNQLLAEKFYLRARELNIRGANYYQILSYQKTAWILDLLTRNIKSVYNKEGISGI
;
A
#
# COMPACT_ATOMS: atom_id res chain seq x y z
N MET A 1 -3.96 23.37 16.91
CA MET A 1 -3.26 22.28 16.20
C MET A 1 -2.74 21.21 17.17
N GLU A 2 -1.77 21.50 18.04
CA GLU A 2 -1.26 20.51 19.03
C GLU A 2 -2.33 19.99 20.01
N SER A 3 -3.26 20.86 20.43
CA SER A 3 -4.43 20.50 21.25
C SER A 3 -5.37 19.52 20.56
N ASP A 4 -5.40 19.58 19.22
CA ASP A 4 -6.35 18.86 18.38
C ASP A 4 -5.79 17.46 18.05
N LEU A 5 -4.48 17.36 17.78
CA LEU A 5 -3.79 16.09 17.53
C LEU A 5 -3.91 15.12 18.71
N LYS A 6 -3.94 15.61 19.96
CA LYS A 6 -4.18 14.78 21.16
C LYS A 6 -5.58 14.13 21.15
N ARG A 7 -6.53 14.62 20.36
CA ARG A 7 -7.92 14.14 20.31
C ARG A 7 -8.21 13.24 19.11
N VAL A 8 -7.31 13.18 18.12
CA VAL A 8 -7.46 12.34 16.93
C VAL A 8 -7.14 10.88 17.29
N SER A 9 -7.91 9.94 16.73
CA SER A 9 -7.59 8.52 16.84
C SER A 9 -6.27 8.23 16.14
N CYS A 10 -5.38 7.49 16.80
CA CYS A 10 -4.13 7.07 16.19
C CYS A 10 -4.41 6.12 15.03
N ASP A 11 -4.09 6.57 13.81
CA ASP A 11 -4.21 5.81 12.56
C ASP A 11 -2.94 6.06 11.72
N VAL A 12 -2.77 5.28 10.65
CA VAL A 12 -1.63 5.40 9.75
C VAL A 12 -1.66 6.75 9.04
N ILE A 13 -0.62 7.54 9.28
CA ILE A 13 -0.39 8.80 8.60
C ILE A 13 0.43 8.53 7.35
N SER A 14 -0.17 8.82 6.20
CA SER A 14 0.53 8.74 4.91
C SER A 14 1.15 10.08 4.58
N ILE A 15 2.49 10.13 4.48
CA ILE A 15 3.23 11.33 4.08
C ILE A 15 4.20 10.93 2.97
N GLY A 16 4.20 11.70 1.89
CA GLY A 16 5.13 11.53 0.79
C GLY A 16 5.31 12.84 0.04
N ASP A 17 5.63 12.72 -1.24
CA ASP A 17 5.94 13.79 -2.18
C ASP A 17 7.24 14.54 -1.84
N TYR A 18 8.35 13.81 -1.75
CA TYR A 18 9.71 14.38 -1.67
C TYR A 18 10.12 15.04 -3.00
N GLN A 19 9.36 16.08 -3.38
CA GLN A 19 9.62 16.95 -4.52
C GLN A 19 11.00 17.61 -4.37
N PRO A 20 11.65 18.04 -5.47
CA PRO A 20 13.00 18.62 -5.40
C PRO A 20 13.14 19.77 -4.38
N ILE A 21 12.07 20.54 -4.17
CA ILE A 21 12.07 21.66 -3.22
C ILE A 21 12.17 21.23 -1.74
N GLU A 22 11.81 19.98 -1.43
CA GLU A 22 11.91 19.41 -0.08
C GLU A 22 13.37 19.33 0.40
N ALA A 23 14.35 19.31 -0.51
CA ALA A 23 15.77 19.39 -0.16
C ALA A 23 16.12 20.68 0.59
N LYS A 24 15.39 21.77 0.30
CA LYS A 24 15.57 23.09 0.92
C LYS A 24 14.67 23.29 2.13
N PHE A 25 13.36 23.05 2.00
CA PHE A 25 12.41 23.44 3.05
C PHE A 25 12.26 22.43 4.19
N LYS A 26 12.59 21.15 3.95
CA LYS A 26 12.52 20.08 4.95
C LYS A 26 11.14 19.99 5.64
N LEU A 27 10.06 20.23 4.88
CA LEU A 27 8.71 20.24 5.44
C LEU A 27 8.27 18.84 5.84
N ILE A 28 8.59 17.84 5.01
CA ILE A 28 8.28 16.44 5.32
C ILE A 28 9.06 15.99 6.55
N GLN A 29 10.33 16.38 6.68
CA GLN A 29 11.12 16.08 7.87
C GLN A 29 10.44 16.61 9.14
N LYS A 30 9.95 17.86 9.14
CA LYS A 30 9.20 18.43 10.26
C LYS A 30 7.89 17.70 10.53
N CYS A 31 7.18 17.26 9.49
CA CYS A 31 5.99 16.42 9.66
C CYS A 31 6.34 15.08 10.32
N LEU A 32 7.47 14.46 9.94
CA LEU A 32 7.95 13.23 10.55
C LEU A 32 8.36 13.41 12.02
N GLU A 33 8.88 14.58 12.41
CA GLU A 33 9.15 14.90 13.82
C GLU A 33 7.85 14.91 14.64
N VAL A 34 6.78 15.50 14.11
CA VAL A 34 5.44 15.47 14.73
C VAL A 34 4.89 14.04 14.78
N VAL A 35 5.02 13.26 13.70
CA VAL A 35 4.62 11.84 13.67
C VAL A 35 5.34 11.06 14.76
N LEU A 36 6.64 11.30 14.96
CA LEU A 36 7.42 10.66 16.00
C LEU A 36 6.98 11.11 17.41
N GLU A 37 6.74 12.40 17.61
CA GLU A 37 6.34 12.96 18.91
C GLU A 37 5.01 12.37 19.38
N TYR A 38 4.04 12.24 18.47
CA TYR A 38 2.71 11.72 18.77
C TYR A 38 2.58 10.20 18.55
N GLU A 39 3.67 9.53 18.20
CA GLU A 39 3.76 8.08 18.00
C GLU A 39 2.73 7.55 16.97
N PHE A 40 2.45 8.34 15.94
CA PHE A 40 1.60 7.89 14.83
C PHE A 40 2.34 6.86 13.97
N PRO A 41 1.69 5.78 13.52
CA PRO A 41 2.21 4.93 12.46
C PRO A 41 2.40 5.73 11.17
N PHE A 42 3.45 5.43 10.43
CA PHE A 42 3.85 6.14 9.23
C PHE A 42 3.85 5.24 8.00
N HIS A 43 3.28 5.71 6.89
CA HIS A 43 3.47 5.12 5.57
C HIS A 43 3.97 6.17 4.58
N GLY A 44 5.16 5.98 4.01
CA GLY A 44 5.66 6.77 2.89
C GLY A 44 5.50 6.02 1.57
N ILE A 45 5.04 6.68 0.51
CA ILE A 45 5.02 6.14 -0.85
C ILE A 45 5.82 7.09 -1.72
N GLU A 46 6.95 6.63 -2.27
CA GLU A 46 7.92 7.55 -2.88
C GLU A 46 8.44 7.14 -4.25
N LYS A 47 8.77 8.17 -5.03
CA LYS A 47 9.56 8.06 -6.27
C LYS A 47 10.95 8.67 -6.12
N SER A 48 11.16 9.45 -5.06
CA SER A 48 12.39 10.20 -4.79
C SER A 48 13.24 9.46 -3.75
N THR A 49 14.54 9.35 -4.00
CA THR A 49 15.49 8.81 -3.01
C THR A 49 15.83 9.80 -1.90
N LEU A 50 15.31 11.04 -1.94
CA LEU A 50 15.54 12.04 -0.90
C LEU A 50 15.00 11.61 0.47
N ILE A 51 14.01 10.72 0.51
CA ILE A 51 13.49 10.10 1.74
C ILE A 51 14.57 9.42 2.58
N LEU A 52 15.69 8.99 1.97
CA LEU A 52 16.82 8.43 2.70
C LEU A 52 17.50 9.42 3.66
N ARG A 53 17.35 10.74 3.42
CA ARG A 53 17.79 11.77 4.37
C ARG A 53 17.15 11.59 5.74
N ASP A 54 15.89 11.14 5.75
CA ASP A 54 15.08 11.03 6.95
C ASP A 54 15.03 9.60 7.49
N LEU A 55 15.90 8.70 6.99
CA LEU A 55 15.97 7.30 7.39
C LEU A 55 16.12 7.12 8.90
N ASP A 56 17.00 7.88 9.56
CA ASP A 56 17.18 7.79 11.01
C ASP A 56 15.95 8.23 11.81
N LEU A 57 15.20 9.19 11.29
CA LEU A 57 13.95 9.63 11.89
C LEU A 57 12.87 8.56 11.71
N ILE A 58 12.76 7.99 10.50
CA ILE A 58 11.84 6.89 10.19
C ILE A 58 12.17 5.64 11.04
N LYS A 59 13.44 5.33 11.27
CA LYS A 59 13.86 4.26 12.20
C LYS A 59 13.37 4.48 13.62
N LYS A 60 13.40 5.73 14.10
CA LYS A 60 12.87 6.07 15.43
C LYS A 60 11.35 5.92 15.47
N ILE A 61 10.66 6.30 14.39
CA ILE A 61 9.21 6.11 14.23
C ILE A 61 8.91 4.62 14.27
N ASP A 62 9.58 3.79 13.48
CA ASP A 62 9.34 2.34 13.43
C ASP A 62 9.47 1.66 14.80
N LYS A 63 10.50 2.04 15.58
CA LYS A 63 10.72 1.52 16.93
C LYS A 63 9.63 1.90 17.93
N LYS A 64 9.01 3.08 17.78
CA LYS A 64 7.97 3.58 18.69
C LYS A 64 6.56 3.26 18.23
N SER A 65 6.33 3.30 16.93
CA SER A 65 5.04 3.15 16.29
C SER A 65 5.00 1.97 15.31
N TRP A 66 5.18 2.28 14.04
CA TRP A 66 5.32 1.40 12.90
C TRP A 66 5.66 2.29 11.72
N ALA A 67 6.62 1.89 10.89
CA ALA A 67 6.91 2.58 9.65
C ALA A 67 6.89 1.62 8.47
N CYS A 68 6.34 2.11 7.36
CA CYS A 68 6.43 1.46 6.07
C CYS A 68 6.87 2.48 5.02
N VAL A 69 7.81 2.09 4.17
CA VAL A 69 8.24 2.92 3.03
C VAL A 69 8.08 2.12 1.74
N SER A 70 7.13 2.50 0.91
CA SER A 70 6.94 1.95 -0.44
C SER A 70 7.67 2.77 -1.49
N PHE A 71 8.16 2.12 -2.53
CA PHE A 71 8.68 2.79 -3.71
C PHE A 71 7.76 2.55 -4.91
N SER A 72 7.30 3.63 -5.54
CA SER A 72 6.59 3.55 -6.80
C SER A 72 7.57 3.15 -7.89
N ILE A 73 7.38 1.97 -8.46
CA ILE A 73 8.26 1.37 -9.47
C ILE A 73 7.35 0.74 -10.52
N ILE A 74 7.31 1.35 -11.71
CA ILE A 74 6.40 0.97 -12.80
C ILE A 74 7.09 0.22 -13.94
N SER A 75 8.42 0.07 -13.89
CA SER A 75 9.25 -0.72 -14.81
C SER A 75 10.39 -1.38 -14.04
N ASN A 76 11.02 -2.42 -14.59
CA ASN A 76 12.15 -3.10 -13.97
C ASN A 76 13.46 -2.29 -14.06
N LYS A 77 13.55 -1.35 -15.01
CA LYS A 77 14.68 -0.43 -15.23
C LYS A 77 14.17 0.94 -15.69
N THR A 78 15.02 1.96 -15.59
CA THR A 78 14.67 3.31 -16.07
C THR A 78 14.56 3.33 -17.60
N GLU A 79 15.48 2.65 -18.27
CA GLU A 79 15.51 2.49 -19.72
C GLU A 79 15.38 1.00 -20.06
N VAL A 80 14.44 0.66 -20.94
CA VAL A 80 14.17 -0.72 -21.39
C VAL A 80 14.15 -0.74 -22.90
N LYS A 81 14.94 -1.61 -23.50
CA LYS A 81 14.85 -1.93 -24.92
C LYS A 81 14.06 -3.22 -25.07
N THR A 82 12.91 -3.14 -25.72
CA THR A 82 12.14 -4.33 -26.11
C THR A 82 12.38 -4.60 -27.60
N GLY A 83 11.99 -5.78 -28.09
CA GLY A 83 12.03 -6.07 -29.52
C GLY A 83 11.09 -5.20 -30.37
N THR A 84 10.22 -4.38 -29.76
CA THR A 84 9.17 -3.62 -30.45
C THR A 84 9.22 -2.10 -30.21
N PHE A 85 9.83 -1.65 -29.12
CA PHE A 85 10.01 -0.23 -28.78
C PHE A 85 11.10 -0.05 -27.70
N GLU A 86 11.58 1.19 -27.58
CA GLU A 86 12.38 1.62 -26.43
C GLU A 86 11.49 2.39 -25.44
N LEU A 87 11.71 2.17 -24.15
CA LEU A 87 11.04 2.86 -23.05
C LEU A 87 12.08 3.62 -22.24
N ASP A 88 11.86 4.92 -22.07
CA ASP A 88 12.53 5.74 -21.06
C ASP A 88 11.47 6.31 -20.10
N LEU A 89 11.54 5.92 -18.82
CA LEU A 89 10.58 6.38 -17.83
C LEU A 89 10.62 7.89 -17.57
N ARG A 90 11.68 8.60 -17.97
CA ARG A 90 11.76 10.06 -17.86
C ARG A 90 10.72 10.77 -18.73
N TRP A 91 10.18 10.11 -19.76
CA TRP A 91 9.05 10.64 -20.53
C TRP A 91 7.77 10.77 -19.70
N PHE A 92 7.58 9.87 -18.72
CA PHE A 92 6.41 9.86 -17.83
C PHE A 92 6.70 10.52 -16.47
N GLU A 93 7.92 10.38 -15.94
CA GLU A 93 8.30 10.81 -14.60
C GLU A 93 9.64 11.60 -14.58
N PRO A 94 9.76 12.72 -15.30
CA PRO A 94 11.06 13.37 -15.59
C PRO A 94 11.85 13.85 -14.37
N LYS A 95 11.18 14.09 -13.24
CA LYS A 95 11.80 14.58 -11.99
C LYS A 95 11.98 13.49 -10.93
N ALA A 96 11.57 12.27 -11.23
CA ALA A 96 11.68 11.17 -10.30
C ALA A 96 13.08 10.55 -10.32
N SER A 97 13.48 9.90 -9.23
CA SER A 97 14.75 9.17 -9.20
C SER A 97 14.71 7.98 -10.16
N LEU A 98 15.89 7.55 -10.63
CA LEU A 98 16.02 6.36 -11.49
C LEU A 98 15.49 5.11 -10.77
N VAL A 99 14.86 4.18 -11.48
CA VAL A 99 14.32 2.92 -10.92
C VAL A 99 15.37 2.16 -10.13
N GLU A 100 16.58 2.08 -10.66
CA GLU A 100 17.73 1.41 -10.05
C GLU A 100 18.05 2.02 -8.67
N THR A 101 17.99 3.36 -8.58
CA THR A 101 18.23 4.08 -7.32
C THR A 101 17.06 3.93 -6.33
N ARG A 102 15.82 3.77 -6.82
CA ARG A 102 14.66 3.44 -5.96
C ARG A 102 14.80 2.05 -5.36
N PHE A 103 15.25 1.05 -6.13
CA PHE A 103 15.57 -0.28 -5.60
C PHE A 103 16.71 -0.25 -4.59
N GLU A 104 17.73 0.57 -4.79
CA GLU A 104 18.82 0.70 -3.80
C GLU A 104 18.35 1.44 -2.53
N ALA A 105 17.47 2.43 -2.64
CA ALA A 105 16.84 3.05 -1.49
C ALA A 105 15.99 2.04 -0.71
N MET A 106 15.19 1.21 -1.41
CA MET A 106 14.46 0.09 -0.83
C MET A 106 15.39 -0.87 -0.07
N ARG A 107 16.56 -1.21 -0.63
CA ARG A 107 17.57 -2.04 0.04
C ARG A 107 18.00 -1.44 1.38
N LYS A 108 18.21 -0.13 1.44
CA LYS A 108 18.62 0.56 2.67
C LYS A 108 17.54 0.49 3.75
N PHE A 109 16.27 0.72 3.41
CA PHE A 109 15.17 0.53 4.35
C PHE A 109 15.04 -0.93 4.82
N ALA A 110 15.14 -1.89 3.89
CA ALA A 110 15.07 -3.31 4.22
C ALA A 110 16.19 -3.77 5.17
N LYS A 111 17.43 -3.26 5.00
CA LYS A 111 18.56 -3.54 5.90
C LYS A 111 18.34 -3.08 7.33
N GLU A 112 17.56 -2.01 7.50
CA GLU A 112 17.20 -1.46 8.82
C GLU A 112 15.97 -2.15 9.44
N GLY A 113 15.41 -3.15 8.75
CA GLY A 113 14.22 -3.88 9.20
C GLY A 113 12.89 -3.16 8.95
N ILE A 114 12.91 -1.96 8.35
CA ILE A 114 11.71 -1.19 8.03
C ILE A 114 10.94 -1.89 6.91
N LEU A 115 9.63 -2.06 7.09
CA LEU A 115 8.77 -2.68 6.10
C LEU A 115 8.79 -1.87 4.79
N THR A 116 9.15 -2.52 3.69
CA THR A 116 9.26 -1.86 2.40
C THR A 116 8.84 -2.77 1.25
N GLY A 117 8.46 -2.18 0.11
CA GLY A 117 7.96 -2.91 -1.04
C GLY A 117 7.70 -2.00 -2.23
N THR A 118 7.27 -2.62 -3.33
CA THR A 118 7.00 -1.93 -4.59
C THR A 118 5.53 -1.54 -4.69
N VAL A 119 5.28 -0.34 -5.19
CA VAL A 119 3.97 0.11 -5.65
C VAL A 119 4.01 0.22 -7.17
N LEU A 120 3.59 -0.86 -7.84
CA LEU A 120 3.37 -0.93 -9.29
C LEU A 120 2.01 -0.29 -9.60
N MET A 121 1.97 1.04 -9.44
CA MET A 121 0.79 1.85 -9.68
C MET A 121 1.21 3.23 -10.25
N PRO A 122 0.83 3.56 -11.48
CA PRO A 122 0.08 2.73 -12.42
C PRO A 122 0.96 1.74 -13.19
N CYS A 123 0.44 0.54 -13.47
CA CYS A 123 0.92 -0.27 -14.58
C CYS A 123 0.42 0.34 -15.91
N LEU A 124 1.32 0.58 -16.87
CA LEU A 124 1.00 1.23 -18.15
C LEU A 124 0.66 0.17 -19.21
N PRO A 125 -0.59 0.10 -19.70
CA PRO A 125 -0.99 -0.90 -20.70
C PRO A 125 -0.09 -0.95 -21.94
N TYR A 126 0.34 -2.15 -22.33
CA TYR A 126 1.21 -2.42 -23.47
C TYR A 126 2.63 -1.82 -23.41
N ILE A 127 2.96 -1.08 -22.35
CA ILE A 127 4.26 -0.39 -22.19
C ILE A 127 5.05 -1.02 -21.04
N THR A 128 4.42 -1.22 -19.88
CA THR A 128 5.10 -1.77 -18.68
C THR A 128 4.48 -3.06 -18.14
N ASP A 129 3.66 -3.72 -18.95
CA ASP A 129 2.87 -4.90 -18.55
C ASP A 129 3.28 -6.20 -19.26
N SER A 130 4.46 -6.22 -19.89
CA SER A 130 5.05 -7.44 -20.43
C SER A 130 5.49 -8.40 -19.31
N ASP A 131 5.54 -9.70 -19.61
CA ASP A 131 6.02 -10.71 -18.66
C ASP A 131 7.41 -10.40 -18.10
N GLU A 132 8.33 -10.02 -18.99
CA GLU A 132 9.71 -9.69 -18.62
C GLU A 132 9.81 -8.50 -17.66
N ILE A 133 9.03 -7.43 -17.91
CA ILE A 133 9.04 -6.25 -17.05
C ILE A 133 8.41 -6.58 -15.70
N LEU A 134 7.24 -7.24 -15.70
CA LEU A 134 6.53 -7.57 -14.46
C LEU A 134 7.34 -8.53 -13.58
N GLU A 135 7.89 -9.59 -14.15
CA GLU A 135 8.76 -10.52 -13.43
C GLU A 135 10.04 -9.84 -12.94
N GLY A 136 10.67 -9.01 -13.77
CA GLY A 136 11.84 -8.23 -13.38
C GLY A 136 11.58 -7.29 -12.20
N ILE A 137 10.40 -6.65 -12.12
CA ILE A 137 10.01 -5.84 -10.96
C ILE A 137 9.89 -6.71 -9.71
N VAL A 138 9.22 -7.86 -9.82
CA VAL A 138 8.98 -8.79 -8.71
C VAL A 138 10.29 -9.35 -8.17
N GLU A 139 11.14 -9.86 -9.07
CA GLU A 139 12.46 -10.39 -8.74
C GLU A 139 13.34 -9.32 -8.09
N ASN A 140 13.42 -8.12 -8.67
CA ASN A 140 14.22 -7.04 -8.10
C ASN A 140 13.73 -6.62 -6.72
N THR A 141 12.40 -6.52 -6.53
CA THR A 141 11.80 -6.22 -5.22
C THR A 141 12.25 -7.24 -4.18
N LYS A 142 12.17 -8.54 -4.51
CA LYS A 142 12.63 -9.62 -3.63
C LYS A 142 14.13 -9.52 -3.35
N ARG A 143 14.94 -9.33 -4.39
CA ARG A 143 16.41 -9.27 -4.34
C ARG A 143 16.94 -8.14 -3.46
N VAL A 144 16.21 -7.02 -3.36
CA VAL A 144 16.60 -5.89 -2.49
C VAL A 144 15.98 -5.96 -1.09
N GLY A 145 15.19 -7.01 -0.78
CA GLY A 145 14.62 -7.24 0.54
C GLY A 145 13.21 -6.66 0.73
N GLY A 146 12.58 -6.15 -0.34
CA GLY A 146 11.16 -5.79 -0.33
C GLY A 146 10.27 -6.98 0.04
N LYS A 147 9.12 -6.70 0.64
CA LYS A 147 8.22 -7.71 1.21
C LYS A 147 6.89 -7.84 0.47
N TYR A 148 6.50 -6.83 -0.28
CA TYR A 148 5.23 -6.81 -0.99
C TYR A 148 5.30 -6.07 -2.32
N ILE A 149 4.30 -6.32 -3.16
CA ILE A 149 3.99 -5.54 -4.35
C ILE A 149 2.51 -5.16 -4.32
N LEU A 150 2.25 -3.86 -4.41
CA LEU A 150 0.91 -3.35 -4.67
C LEU A 150 0.76 -3.09 -6.16
N PHE A 151 -0.35 -3.54 -6.74
CA PHE A 151 -0.67 -3.35 -8.14
C PHE A 151 -1.92 -2.49 -8.29
N ALA A 152 -1.87 -1.52 -9.21
CA ALA A 152 -3.05 -0.89 -9.76
C ALA A 152 -2.81 -0.43 -11.19
N GLY A 153 -3.89 -0.47 -11.98
CA GLY A 153 -3.87 -0.06 -13.38
C GLY A 153 -3.84 1.45 -13.55
N LEU A 154 -3.43 1.90 -14.75
CA LEU A 154 -3.54 3.29 -15.16
C LEU A 154 -5.00 3.75 -15.20
N THR A 155 -5.33 4.70 -14.33
CA THR A 155 -6.55 5.51 -14.41
C THR A 155 -6.32 6.61 -15.43
N LEU A 156 -7.06 6.58 -16.55
CA LEU A 156 -6.87 7.52 -17.65
C LEU A 156 -8.07 8.48 -17.78
N ASN A 157 -8.11 9.46 -16.88
CA ASN A 157 -9.15 10.49 -16.81
C ASN A 157 -8.62 11.89 -17.17
N PRO A 158 -9.49 12.82 -17.61
CA PRO A 158 -9.14 14.23 -17.75
C PRO A 158 -8.71 14.86 -16.40
N PRO A 159 -7.80 15.86 -16.39
CA PRO A 159 -7.15 16.49 -17.56
C PRO A 159 -5.86 15.77 -18.01
N PHE A 160 -5.38 14.77 -17.27
CA PHE A 160 -4.08 14.15 -17.53
C PHE A 160 -4.07 13.22 -18.75
N ARG A 161 -5.25 12.76 -19.19
CA ARG A 161 -5.40 11.89 -20.36
C ARG A 161 -4.72 12.43 -21.61
N GLU A 162 -4.97 13.68 -21.97
CA GLU A 162 -4.44 14.26 -23.22
C GLU A 162 -2.91 14.33 -23.19
N ARG A 163 -2.35 14.83 -22.09
CA ARG A 163 -0.90 14.86 -21.88
C ARG A 163 -0.28 13.47 -21.88
N TYR A 164 -0.94 12.48 -21.28
CA TYR A 164 -0.43 11.11 -21.30
C TYR A 164 -0.44 10.54 -22.72
N LEU A 165 -1.55 10.70 -23.45
CA LEU A 165 -1.68 10.18 -24.80
C LEU A 165 -0.77 10.90 -25.80
N SER A 166 -0.41 12.17 -25.59
CA SER A 166 0.59 12.84 -26.44
C SER A 166 1.97 12.20 -26.29
N VAL A 167 2.39 11.86 -25.06
CA VAL A 167 3.64 11.12 -24.81
C VAL A 167 3.58 9.73 -25.46
N VAL A 168 2.43 9.05 -25.38
CA VAL A 168 2.23 7.76 -26.06
C VAL A 168 2.32 7.88 -27.57
N ALA A 169 1.70 8.90 -28.17
CA ALA A 169 1.73 9.12 -29.61
C ALA A 169 3.15 9.42 -30.12
N GLU A 170 3.92 10.18 -29.35
CA GLU A 170 5.29 10.58 -29.69
C GLU A 170 6.27 9.41 -29.62
N HIS A 171 6.25 8.65 -28.52
CA HIS A 171 7.26 7.61 -28.26
C HIS A 171 6.81 6.19 -28.60
N PHE A 172 5.50 5.95 -28.71
CA PHE A 172 4.91 4.63 -28.93
C PHE A 172 3.78 4.67 -29.99
N PRO A 173 4.04 5.13 -31.22
CA PRO A 173 3.00 5.40 -32.21
C PRO A 173 2.11 4.19 -32.52
N GLY A 174 2.65 2.96 -32.50
CA GLY A 174 1.89 1.73 -32.70
C GLY A 174 0.99 1.31 -31.53
N ILE A 175 1.13 1.95 -30.36
CA ILE A 175 0.40 1.62 -29.12
C ILE A 175 -0.85 2.49 -28.94
N LEU A 176 -0.88 3.71 -29.49
CA LEU A 176 -1.99 4.66 -29.30
C LEU A 176 -3.37 4.06 -29.64
N SER A 177 -3.49 3.38 -30.79
CA SER A 177 -4.75 2.73 -31.20
C SER A 177 -5.22 1.63 -30.24
N LYS A 178 -4.30 1.00 -29.49
CA LYS A 178 -4.64 0.01 -28.46
C LYS A 178 -5.22 0.69 -27.22
N TYR A 179 -4.73 1.87 -26.85
CA TYR A 179 -5.30 2.67 -25.77
C TYR A 179 -6.72 3.13 -26.09
N GLU A 180 -6.96 3.62 -27.29
CA GLU A 180 -8.30 4.04 -27.73
C GLU A 180 -9.31 2.90 -27.62
N LYS A 181 -8.92 1.68 -28.02
CA LYS A 181 -9.75 0.48 -27.88
C LYS A 181 -9.95 0.07 -26.42
N LEU A 182 -8.87 0.05 -25.63
CA LEU A 182 -8.89 -0.37 -24.24
C LEU A 182 -9.77 0.53 -23.36
N TYR A 183 -9.68 1.85 -23.56
CA TYR A 183 -10.40 2.85 -22.78
C TYR A 183 -11.68 3.36 -23.48
N ARG A 184 -12.18 2.65 -24.50
CA ARG A 184 -13.35 3.08 -25.29
C ARG A 184 -14.63 3.17 -24.46
N ASP A 185 -14.82 2.22 -23.55
CA ASP A 185 -15.98 2.11 -22.66
C ASP A 185 -15.69 2.64 -21.25
N ALA A 186 -14.59 3.38 -21.09
CA ALA A 186 -14.22 3.96 -19.82
C ALA A 186 -15.09 5.21 -19.54
N ASP A 187 -15.56 5.30 -18.30
CA ASP A 187 -16.25 6.47 -17.77
C ASP A 187 -15.28 7.65 -17.58
N ARG A 188 -15.81 8.77 -17.08
CA ARG A 188 -15.02 9.98 -16.81
C ARG A 188 -13.89 9.79 -15.80
N PHE A 189 -13.93 8.72 -15.02
CA PHE A 189 -12.92 8.36 -14.04
C PHE A 189 -11.92 7.33 -14.59
N GLY A 190 -12.01 6.96 -15.87
CA GLY A 190 -11.10 6.00 -16.49
C GLY A 190 -11.42 4.55 -16.15
N PHE A 191 -12.61 4.25 -15.62
CA PHE A 191 -13.07 2.90 -15.32
C PHE A 191 -14.07 2.42 -16.36
N GLY A 192 -13.95 1.18 -16.80
CA GLY A 192 -14.89 0.57 -17.74
C GLY A 192 -14.78 -0.95 -17.68
N PRO A 193 -15.75 -1.71 -18.21
CA PRO A 193 -15.70 -3.17 -18.17
C PRO A 193 -14.49 -3.73 -18.94
N THR A 194 -14.10 -3.13 -20.06
CA THR A 194 -12.90 -3.54 -20.81
C THR A 194 -11.62 -3.27 -20.01
N VAL A 195 -11.47 -2.06 -19.48
CA VAL A 195 -10.35 -1.66 -18.62
C VAL A 195 -10.26 -2.54 -17.37
N GLY A 196 -11.40 -2.81 -16.71
CA GLY A 196 -11.48 -3.62 -15.52
C GLY A 196 -11.04 -5.06 -15.75
N ARG A 197 -11.49 -5.68 -16.86
CA ARG A 197 -11.03 -7.03 -17.25
C ARG A 197 -9.54 -7.06 -17.55
N TYR A 198 -9.02 -6.05 -18.26
CA TYR A 198 -7.60 -5.96 -18.59
C TYR A 198 -6.74 -5.94 -17.33
N PHE A 199 -7.02 -5.03 -16.39
CA PHE A 199 -6.25 -4.92 -15.15
C PHE A 199 -6.51 -6.07 -14.18
N TYR A 200 -7.66 -6.75 -14.25
CA TYR A 200 -7.87 -8.00 -13.51
C TYR A 200 -6.86 -9.08 -13.92
N TYR A 201 -6.66 -9.29 -15.22
CA TYR A 201 -5.69 -10.29 -15.69
C TYR A 201 -4.24 -9.91 -15.35
N LEU A 202 -3.89 -8.63 -15.45
CA LEU A 202 -2.57 -8.15 -15.02
C LEU A 202 -2.35 -8.31 -13.52
N ASN A 203 -3.33 -7.95 -12.69
CA ASN A 203 -3.28 -8.17 -11.25
C ASN A 203 -3.12 -9.67 -10.93
N LYS A 204 -3.86 -10.55 -11.61
CA LYS A 204 -3.71 -12.00 -11.46
C LYS A 204 -2.28 -12.46 -11.79
N LYS A 205 -1.70 -11.98 -12.89
CA LYS A 205 -0.31 -12.27 -13.26
C LYS A 205 0.68 -11.80 -12.19
N VAL A 206 0.56 -10.56 -11.71
CA VAL A 206 1.42 -10.02 -10.64
C VAL A 206 1.27 -10.84 -9.36
N ASN A 207 0.06 -11.28 -9.00
CA ASN A 207 -0.17 -12.13 -7.83
C ASN A 207 0.51 -13.49 -7.96
N THR A 208 0.43 -14.13 -9.13
CA THR A 208 1.13 -15.39 -9.40
C THR A 208 2.65 -15.22 -9.31
N LEU A 209 3.19 -14.09 -9.79
CA LEU A 209 4.62 -13.78 -9.62
C LEU A 209 4.96 -13.54 -8.14
N CYS A 210 4.14 -12.81 -7.39
CA CYS A 210 4.33 -12.62 -5.95
C CYS A 210 4.35 -13.97 -5.21
N GLU A 211 3.44 -14.89 -5.52
CA GLU A 211 3.44 -16.26 -4.97
C GLU A 211 4.74 -16.99 -5.32
N LYS A 212 5.15 -16.98 -6.59
CA LYS A 212 6.39 -17.61 -7.09
C LYS A 212 7.63 -17.12 -6.33
N TYR A 213 7.73 -15.83 -6.03
CA TYR A 213 8.89 -15.22 -5.38
C TYR A 213 8.74 -15.07 -3.85
N GLY A 214 7.63 -15.52 -3.27
CA GLY A 214 7.34 -15.40 -1.84
C GLY A 214 7.30 -13.93 -1.38
N LEU A 215 6.53 -13.11 -2.09
CA LEU A 215 6.20 -11.71 -1.76
C LEU A 215 4.70 -11.59 -1.49
N LEU A 216 4.31 -10.66 -0.62
CA LEU A 216 2.90 -10.34 -0.40
C LEU A 216 2.37 -9.47 -1.53
N ASN A 217 1.05 -9.51 -1.76
CA ASN A 217 0.36 -8.59 -2.67
C ASN A 217 -0.46 -7.53 -1.92
N TYR A 218 -0.11 -7.29 -0.65
CA TYR A 218 -0.70 -6.33 0.26
C TYR A 218 0.36 -5.88 1.28
N ILE A 219 0.14 -4.72 1.90
CA ILE A 219 0.92 -4.31 3.07
C ILE A 219 0.30 -4.99 4.29
N PRO A 220 1.04 -5.81 5.04
CA PRO A 220 0.53 -6.44 6.25
C PRO A 220 0.09 -5.36 7.24
N ARG A 221 -0.98 -5.64 7.98
CA ARG A 221 -1.49 -4.69 8.96
C ARG A 221 -0.42 -4.44 10.04
N PRO A 222 -0.25 -3.20 10.52
CA PRO A 222 0.59 -2.93 11.68
C PRO A 222 -0.02 -3.57 12.94
N ILE A 223 0.32 -4.82 13.21
CA ILE A 223 -0.10 -5.58 14.39
C ILE A 223 1.09 -5.69 15.33
N ARG A 224 1.02 -5.05 16.50
CA ARG A 224 2.10 -5.14 17.50
C ARG A 224 1.89 -6.32 18.43
N LEU A 225 2.79 -7.30 18.37
CA LEU A 225 2.97 -8.31 19.41
C LEU A 225 3.77 -7.68 20.56
N GLY A 226 3.22 -7.65 21.78
CA GLY A 226 3.91 -7.09 22.96
C GLY A 226 3.64 -5.61 23.24
N ALA A 227 2.76 -4.94 22.48
CA ALA A 227 2.14 -3.68 22.92
C ALA A 227 1.04 -3.96 23.95
N SER A 228 1.42 -4.62 25.04
CA SER A 228 0.67 -4.50 26.28
C SER A 228 0.66 -3.01 26.67
N ASP A 229 -0.53 -2.42 26.79
CA ASP A 229 -0.85 -1.15 27.46
C ASP A 229 -0.71 0.21 26.78
N GLN A 230 -0.21 0.35 25.55
CA GLN A 230 -0.28 1.67 24.91
C GLN A 230 -1.63 1.90 24.24
N LYS A 231 -2.51 2.58 24.98
CA LYS A 231 -3.81 3.14 24.57
C LYS A 231 -3.87 3.44 23.06
N LEU A 232 -4.39 2.50 22.26
CA LEU A 232 -5.13 2.87 21.06
C LEU A 232 -6.29 3.75 21.53
N ARG A 233 -6.17 5.06 21.33
CA ARG A 233 -7.20 6.03 21.76
C ARG A 233 -8.44 5.78 20.92
N PHE A 234 -9.38 5.05 21.52
CA PHE A 234 -10.74 4.89 21.01
C PHE A 234 -11.36 6.25 20.70
N ASN A 235 -11.92 6.38 19.50
CA ASN A 235 -12.68 7.55 19.09
C ASN A 235 -13.97 7.59 19.94
N LYS A 236 -14.04 8.52 20.91
CA LYS A 236 -15.09 8.61 21.94
C LYS A 236 -16.51 8.91 21.43
N LYS A 237 -16.76 8.91 20.11
CA LYS A 237 -18.05 9.33 19.55
C LYS A 237 -19.14 8.25 19.52
N TRP A 238 -18.87 7.01 19.94
CA TRP A 238 -19.85 5.91 19.88
C TRP A 238 -19.94 5.03 21.14
N ALA A 239 -19.56 5.55 22.31
CA ALA A 239 -19.83 4.88 23.58
C ALA A 239 -21.14 5.40 24.20
N ARG A 240 -22.26 4.90 23.68
CA ARG A 240 -23.52 4.83 24.43
C ARG A 240 -24.04 3.39 24.38
N SER A 241 -23.37 2.52 25.13
CA SER A 241 -24.05 1.46 25.87
C SER A 241 -23.19 1.12 27.09
N ASP A 242 -23.83 1.18 28.24
CA ASP A 242 -23.19 0.99 29.53
C ASP A 242 -22.71 -0.44 29.74
N LYS A 243 -21.66 -0.57 30.57
CA LYS A 243 -21.05 -1.79 31.15
C LYS A 243 -19.88 -2.40 30.38
N ILE A 244 -18.67 -1.88 30.60
CA ILE A 244 -17.44 -2.69 30.79
C ILE A 244 -16.41 -1.85 31.57
N ASP A 245 -15.89 -2.43 32.65
CA ASP A 245 -14.81 -1.89 33.47
C ASP A 245 -13.46 -2.07 32.75
N ILE A 246 -12.96 -0.99 32.18
CA ILE A 246 -11.71 -0.87 31.39
C ILE A 246 -10.45 -1.23 32.18
N ASN A 247 -10.50 -1.33 33.51
CA ASN A 247 -9.33 -1.65 34.34
C ASN A 247 -9.12 -3.17 34.55
N LYS A 248 -9.97 -4.04 33.97
CA LYS A 248 -9.93 -5.51 34.14
C LYS A 248 -9.44 -6.31 32.94
N LEU A 249 -8.98 -5.69 31.86
CA LEU A 249 -8.50 -6.39 30.68
C LEU A 249 -6.99 -6.66 30.81
N SER A 250 -6.64 -7.92 31.05
CA SER A 250 -5.26 -8.39 31.18
C SER A 250 -4.46 -8.15 29.90
N LYS A 251 -3.17 -7.88 30.07
CA LYS A 251 -2.20 -7.30 29.12
C LYS A 251 -1.85 -8.11 27.85
N GLU A 252 -2.67 -9.08 27.45
CA GLU A 252 -2.42 -9.94 26.27
C GLU A 252 -3.56 -9.86 25.20
N SER A 253 -4.57 -8.99 25.40
CA SER A 253 -5.96 -9.39 25.13
C SER A 253 -6.70 -8.86 23.88
N LEU A 254 -6.08 -8.29 22.84
CA LEU A 254 -6.82 -7.91 21.61
C LEU A 254 -6.06 -8.16 20.29
N VAL A 255 -4.76 -8.45 20.36
CA VAL A 255 -3.93 -8.72 19.18
C VAL A 255 -4.47 -9.89 18.35
N PHE A 256 -4.99 -10.92 19.03
CA PHE A 256 -5.64 -12.05 18.35
C PHE A 256 -6.84 -11.62 17.51
N ASN A 257 -7.65 -10.67 17.99
CA ASN A 257 -8.79 -10.15 17.23
C ASN A 257 -8.31 -9.40 15.98
N GLN A 258 -7.24 -8.62 16.08
CA GLN A 258 -6.66 -7.87 14.96
C GLN A 258 -6.08 -8.80 13.90
N LEU A 259 -5.37 -9.86 14.31
CA LEU A 259 -4.87 -10.91 13.41
C LEU A 259 -6.01 -11.62 12.69
N LEU A 260 -7.09 -11.92 13.42
CA LEU A 260 -8.27 -12.55 12.83
C LEU A 260 -8.99 -11.58 11.88
N ALA A 261 -9.15 -10.31 12.26
CA ALA A 261 -9.72 -9.27 11.43
C ALA A 261 -8.94 -9.09 10.12
N GLU A 262 -7.61 -9.10 10.17
CA GLU A 262 -6.75 -9.09 8.98
C GLU A 262 -7.08 -10.26 8.06
N LYS A 263 -7.18 -11.49 8.58
CA LYS A 263 -7.58 -12.66 7.76
C LYS A 263 -8.94 -12.46 7.08
N PHE A 264 -9.93 -11.91 7.78
CA PHE A 264 -11.25 -11.61 7.20
C PHE A 264 -11.18 -10.49 6.14
N TYR A 265 -10.40 -9.42 6.36
CA TYR A 265 -10.18 -8.36 5.37
C TYR A 265 -9.48 -8.89 4.11
N LEU A 266 -8.44 -9.72 4.27
CA LEU A 266 -7.74 -10.36 3.17
C LEU A 266 -8.68 -11.28 2.38
N ARG A 267 -9.53 -12.04 3.07
CA ARG A 267 -10.52 -12.89 2.41
C ARG A 267 -11.59 -12.09 1.67
N ALA A 268 -12.09 -10.99 2.24
CA ALA A 268 -12.96 -10.06 1.54
C ALA A 268 -12.32 -9.51 0.27
N ARG A 269 -11.03 -9.14 0.34
CA ARG A 269 -10.25 -8.68 -0.82
C ARG A 269 -10.14 -9.76 -1.90
N GLU A 270 -9.80 -10.99 -1.53
CA GLU A 270 -9.74 -12.11 -2.49
C GLU A 270 -11.08 -12.35 -3.19
N LEU A 271 -12.18 -12.33 -2.42
CA LEU A 271 -13.53 -12.49 -2.96
C LEU A 271 -13.88 -11.35 -3.93
N ASN A 272 -13.51 -10.11 -3.59
CA ASN A 272 -13.70 -8.96 -4.46
C ASN A 272 -12.91 -9.12 -5.78
N ILE A 273 -11.64 -9.51 -5.68
CA ILE A 273 -10.79 -9.77 -6.86
C ILE A 273 -11.42 -10.85 -7.74
N ARG A 274 -11.99 -11.92 -7.16
CA ARG A 274 -12.63 -13.02 -7.90
C ARG A 274 -14.02 -12.66 -8.45
N GLY A 275 -14.52 -11.45 -8.24
CA GLY A 275 -15.86 -11.04 -8.65
C GLY A 275 -16.97 -11.81 -7.91
N ALA A 276 -16.72 -12.20 -6.66
CA ALA A 276 -17.72 -12.87 -5.83
C ALA A 276 -18.92 -11.95 -5.55
N ASN A 277 -20.00 -12.54 -5.03
CA ASN A 277 -21.22 -11.79 -4.73
C ASN A 277 -20.96 -10.67 -3.69
N TYR A 278 -21.56 -9.50 -3.92
CA TYR A 278 -21.44 -8.34 -3.04
C TYR A 278 -21.73 -8.65 -1.56
N TYR A 279 -22.78 -9.42 -1.26
CA TYR A 279 -23.14 -9.77 0.12
C TYR A 279 -22.12 -10.67 0.80
N GLN A 280 -21.44 -11.54 0.05
CA GLN A 280 -20.35 -12.35 0.59
C GLN A 280 -19.17 -11.45 0.97
N ILE A 281 -18.75 -10.56 0.07
CA ILE A 281 -17.67 -9.59 0.35
C ILE A 281 -18.02 -8.74 1.59
N LEU A 282 -19.25 -8.20 1.62
CA LEU A 282 -19.74 -7.37 2.70
C LEU A 282 -19.78 -8.13 4.04
N SER A 283 -20.13 -9.42 4.04
CA SER A 283 -20.13 -10.25 5.25
C SER A 283 -18.74 -10.35 5.86
N TYR A 284 -17.72 -10.67 5.05
CA TYR A 284 -16.33 -10.75 5.53
C TYR A 284 -15.82 -9.38 6.02
N GLN A 285 -16.15 -8.29 5.32
CA GLN A 285 -15.79 -6.94 5.75
C GLN A 285 -16.44 -6.56 7.08
N LYS A 286 -17.73 -6.86 7.26
CA LYS A 286 -18.44 -6.61 8.52
C LYS A 286 -17.85 -7.43 9.66
N THR A 287 -17.54 -8.71 9.43
CA THR A 287 -16.91 -9.55 10.45
C THR A 287 -15.54 -9.01 10.86
N ALA A 288 -14.70 -8.62 9.89
CA ALA A 288 -13.41 -8.01 10.18
C ALA A 288 -13.56 -6.72 11.00
N TRP A 289 -14.50 -5.87 10.62
CA TRP A 289 -14.76 -4.61 11.32
C TRP A 289 -15.27 -4.84 12.75
N ILE A 290 -16.19 -5.79 12.94
CA ILE A 290 -16.69 -6.15 14.27
C ILE A 290 -15.54 -6.64 15.16
N LEU A 291 -14.69 -7.54 14.64
CA LEU A 291 -13.53 -8.05 15.38
C LEU A 291 -12.58 -6.93 15.83
N ASP A 292 -12.35 -5.93 14.97
CA ASP A 292 -11.54 -4.74 15.29
C ASP A 292 -12.17 -3.88 16.38
N LEU A 293 -13.51 -3.83 16.46
CA LEU A 293 -14.24 -3.05 17.46
C LEU A 293 -14.45 -3.79 18.79
N LEU A 294 -14.19 -5.09 18.86
CA LEU A 294 -14.37 -5.86 20.08
C LEU A 294 -13.42 -5.37 21.19
N THR A 295 -14.00 -5.13 22.36
CA THR A 295 -13.27 -4.76 23.58
C THR A 295 -12.81 -5.97 24.40
N ARG A 296 -13.07 -7.19 23.91
CA ARG A 296 -12.71 -8.47 24.55
C ARG A 296 -12.03 -9.40 23.55
N ASN A 297 -11.09 -10.20 24.02
CA ASN A 297 -10.46 -11.26 23.23
C ASN A 297 -11.53 -12.26 22.76
N ILE A 298 -11.69 -12.46 21.45
CA ILE A 298 -12.69 -13.36 20.88
C ILE A 298 -12.42 -14.82 21.25
N LYS A 299 -11.16 -15.23 21.35
CA LYS A 299 -10.78 -16.58 21.81
C LYS A 299 -11.26 -16.82 23.24
N SER A 300 -11.15 -15.83 24.12
CA SER A 300 -11.65 -15.93 25.49
C SER A 300 -13.18 -15.98 25.57
N VAL A 301 -13.89 -15.31 24.66
CA VAL A 301 -15.35 -15.41 24.57
C VAL A 301 -15.76 -16.82 24.15
N TYR A 302 -15.17 -17.34 23.08
CA TYR A 302 -15.51 -18.67 22.55
C TYR A 302 -15.12 -19.81 23.50
N ASN A 303 -13.96 -19.72 24.17
CA ASN A 303 -13.58 -20.69 25.19
C ASN A 303 -14.58 -20.75 26.36
N LYS A 304 -15.20 -19.62 26.75
CA LYS A 304 -16.24 -19.60 27.80
C LYS A 304 -17.54 -20.27 27.37
N GLU A 305 -17.85 -20.21 26.08
CA GLU A 305 -19.01 -20.88 25.47
C GLU A 305 -18.70 -22.36 25.11
N GLY A 306 -17.54 -22.89 25.51
CA GLY A 306 -17.14 -24.27 25.25
C GLY A 306 -16.74 -24.55 23.80
N ILE A 307 -16.52 -23.51 22.98
CA ILE A 307 -16.13 -23.65 21.58
C ILE A 307 -14.61 -23.64 21.48
N SER A 308 -14.03 -24.72 20.93
CA SER A 308 -12.59 -24.88 20.72
C SER A 308 -12.22 -24.81 19.23
N GLY A 309 -10.93 -24.55 18.91
CA GLY A 309 -10.41 -24.60 17.53
C GLY A 309 -10.38 -23.28 16.75
N ILE A 310 -10.50 -22.13 17.43
CA ILE A 310 -10.37 -20.77 16.86
C ILE A 310 -8.92 -20.27 16.85
#